data_AF-A0A7J9ITI6-F1
#
_entry.id   AF-A0A7J9ITI6-F1
#
_cell.length_a   1.000
_cell.length_b   1.000
_cell.length_c   1.000
_cell.angle_alpha   90.00
_cell.angle_beta   90.00
_cell.angle_gamma   90.00
#
_symmetry.space_group_name_H-M   'P 1'
#
loop_
_entity.id
_entity.type
_entity.pdbx_description
1 polymer ?
#
loop_
_entity_poly.entity_id
_entity_poly.type
_entity_poly.pdbx_seq_one_letter_code
_entity_poly.pdbx_strand_id
1 'polypeptide(L)'
;MPTLQVLHNRKFAVANQCLVCGDGEETIEHVFQDCSFTRQILKDLGVSFTTDNNNQEWRMWLAVEFIKASIEKCKRIAVAFWVIWFN
;
A
#
# COMPACT_ATOMS: atom_id res chain seq x y z
N MET A 1 -13.44 9.32 11.95
CA MET A 1 -12.36 9.79 12.86
C MET A 1 -11.56 8.58 13.28
N PRO A 2 -10.23 8.54 13.08
CA PRO A 2 -9.41 7.46 13.64
C PRO A 2 -9.26 7.67 15.14
N THR A 3 -9.47 6.62 15.94
CA THR A 3 -9.39 6.65 17.41
C THR A 3 -7.95 6.47 17.89
N LEU A 4 -7.62 7.11 19.02
CA LEU A 4 -6.32 7.02 19.70
C LEU A 4 -5.88 5.58 20.00
N GLN A 5 -6.81 4.63 20.10
CA GLN A 5 -6.50 3.20 20.25
C GLN A 5 -5.72 2.62 19.07
N VAL A 6 -6.02 3.03 17.83
CA VAL A 6 -5.28 2.59 16.65
C VAL A 6 -3.84 3.13 16.69
N LEU A 7 -3.67 4.38 17.13
CA LEU A 7 -2.34 4.99 17.30
C LEU A 7 -1.56 4.37 18.47
N HIS A 8 -2.25 3.99 19.56
CA HIS A 8 -1.63 3.37 20.73
C HIS A 8 -1.21 1.93 20.45
N ASN A 9 -2.04 1.14 19.76
CA ASN A 9 -1.69 -0.22 19.35
C ASN A 9 -0.51 -0.22 18.37
N ARG A 10 -0.41 0.79 17.49
CA ARG A 10 0.72 0.97 16.57
C ARG A 10 2.05 1.33 17.24
N LYS A 11 2.05 1.89 18.46
CA LYS A 11 3.28 2.22 19.20
C LYS A 11 3.82 1.09 20.07
N PHE A 12 3.03 0.04 20.33
CA PHE A 12 3.40 -1.06 21.23
C PHE A 12 3.79 -2.37 20.51
N ALA A 13 3.59 -2.48 19.19
CA ALA A 13 4.13 -3.56 18.40
C ALA A 13 5.61 -3.25 18.07
N VAL A 14 6.50 -3.71 18.95
CA VAL A 14 7.97 -3.67 18.87
C VAL A 14 8.51 -4.60 17.77
N ALA A 15 7.79 -4.75 16.67
CA ALA A 15 8.35 -5.29 15.45
C ALA A 15 8.18 -4.17 14.44
N ASN A 16 9.29 -3.60 13.99
CA ASN A 16 9.33 -2.81 12.77
C ASN A 16 8.79 -3.59 11.57
N GLN A 17 8.15 -4.75 11.69
CA GLN A 17 7.78 -5.63 10.60
C GLN A 17 6.45 -5.23 9.99
N CYS A 18 6.37 -5.25 8.66
CA CYS A 18 5.13 -5.01 7.95
C CYS A 18 4.03 -5.99 8.39
N LEU A 19 2.91 -5.49 8.92
CA LEU A 19 1.79 -6.34 9.35
C LEU A 19 1.07 -7.06 8.20
N VAL A 20 1.34 -6.66 6.96
CA VAL A 20 0.69 -7.19 5.76
C VAL A 20 1.43 -8.42 5.22
N CYS A 21 2.76 -8.39 5.14
CA CYS A 21 3.57 -9.53 4.67
C CYS A 21 4.39 -10.21 5.77
N GLY A 22 4.47 -9.62 6.97
CA GLY A 22 5.30 -10.09 8.07
C GLY A 22 6.81 -9.90 7.87
N ASP A 23 7.23 -9.24 6.79
CA ASP A 23 8.63 -9.10 6.39
C ASP A 23 9.00 -7.63 6.12
N GLY A 24 10.24 -7.25 6.40
CA GLY A 24 10.75 -5.88 6.17
C GLY A 24 10.16 -4.79 7.08
N GLU A 25 10.73 -3.57 7.02
CA GLU A 25 10.27 -2.48 7.88
C GLU A 25 8.88 -1.96 7.47
N GLU A 26 7.92 -1.77 8.40
CA GLU A 26 6.61 -1.17 8.12
C GLU A 26 6.75 0.32 7.82
N THR A 27 7.17 0.62 6.60
CA THR A 27 7.13 1.96 6.02
C THR A 27 5.97 2.07 5.04
N ILE A 28 5.51 3.30 4.79
CA ILE A 28 4.50 3.56 3.75
C ILE A 28 5.03 3.07 2.38
N GLU A 29 6.32 3.23 2.13
CA GLU A 29 6.96 2.73 0.91
C GLU A 29 6.87 1.21 0.84
N HIS A 30 7.19 0.52 1.93
CA HIS A 30 7.08 -0.93 1.97
C HIS A 30 5.63 -1.39 1.78
N VAL A 31 4.67 -0.88 2.55
CA VAL A 31 3.26 -1.32 2.47
C VAL A 31 2.66 -1.12 1.07
N PHE A 32 2.99 -0.03 0.38
CA PHE A 32 2.36 0.34 -0.89
C PHE A 32 3.14 -0.12 -2.12
N GLN A 33 4.47 -0.24 -2.02
CA GLN A 33 5.34 -0.56 -3.14
C GLN A 33 6.02 -1.92 -2.97
N ASP A 34 6.62 -2.24 -1.83
CA ASP A 34 7.52 -3.40 -1.72
C ASP A 34 6.87 -4.64 -1.11
N CYS A 35 5.73 -4.47 -0.45
CA CYS A 35 4.98 -5.53 0.17
C CYS A 35 4.48 -6.49 -0.90
N SER A 36 4.98 -7.72 -0.85
CA SER A 36 4.64 -8.80 -1.80
C SER A 36 3.15 -9.11 -1.82
N PHE A 37 2.47 -8.95 -0.69
CA PHE A 37 1.02 -9.13 -0.57
C PHE A 37 0.25 -8.00 -1.26
N THR A 38 0.61 -6.74 -0.99
CA THR A 38 0.04 -5.57 -1.69
C THR A 38 0.26 -5.67 -3.20
N ARG A 39 1.44 -6.11 -3.64
CA ARG A 39 1.73 -6.35 -5.05
C ARG A 39 0.83 -7.40 -5.68
N GLN A 40 0.52 -8.49 -4.97
CA GLN A 40 -0.40 -9.52 -5.46
C GLN A 40 -1.82 -8.97 -5.62
N ILE A 41 -2.35 -8.31 -4.60
CA ILE A 41 -3.70 -7.71 -4.67
C ILE A 41 -3.81 -6.73 -5.84
N LEU A 42 -2.82 -5.84 -5.99
CA LEU A 42 -2.85 -4.85 -7.05
C LEU A 42 -2.67 -5.48 -8.44
N LYS A 43 -1.85 -6.53 -8.57
CA LYS A 43 -1.73 -7.30 -9.80
C LYS A 43 -3.08 -7.95 -10.19
N ASP A 44 -3.81 -8.51 -9.23
CA ASP A 44 -5.14 -9.09 -9.46
C ASP A 44 -6.18 -8.01 -9.87
N LEU A 45 -5.98 -6.77 -9.44
CA LEU A 45 -6.75 -5.61 -9.88
C LEU A 45 -6.29 -5.02 -11.23
N GLY A 46 -5.34 -5.69 -11.89
CA GLY A 46 -4.80 -5.29 -13.19
C GLY A 46 -3.88 -4.08 -13.14
N VAL A 47 -3.24 -3.83 -12.00
CA VAL A 47 -2.21 -2.78 -11.83
C VAL A 47 -0.83 -3.38 -12.06
N SER A 48 -0.08 -2.81 -13.00
CA SER A 48 1.29 -3.25 -13.32
C SER A 48 2.31 -2.40 -12.56
N PHE A 49 3.17 -3.04 -11.77
CA PHE A 49 4.27 -2.37 -11.08
C PHE A 49 5.47 -2.21 -12.00
N THR A 50 6.06 -1.01 -12.02
CA THR A 50 7.40 -0.78 -12.59
C THR A 50 8.44 -1.14 -11.53
N THR A 51 9.44 -1.94 -11.89
CA THR A 51 10.51 -2.40 -10.98
C THR A 51 11.58 -1.34 -10.68
N ASP A 52 11.42 -0.09 -11.13
CA ASP A 52 12.41 0.94 -10.87
C ASP A 52 12.32 1.44 -9.41
N ASN A 53 13.44 1.26 -8.73
CA ASN A 53 13.58 1.19 -7.28
C ASN A 53 13.88 2.55 -6.64
N ASN A 54 13.43 3.65 -7.25
CA ASN A 54 13.61 4.98 -6.70
C ASN A 54 12.37 5.37 -5.89
N ASN A 55 12.51 5.60 -4.57
CA ASN A 55 11.43 5.96 -3.65
C ASN A 55 10.62 7.21 -4.06
N GLN A 56 11.13 8.02 -4.99
CA GLN A 56 10.41 9.17 -5.53
C GLN A 56 9.46 8.80 -6.69
N GLU A 57 9.62 7.61 -7.27
CA GLU A 57 8.89 7.15 -8.46
C GLU A 57 7.58 6.44 -8.14
N TRP A 58 7.41 5.80 -6.98
CA TRP A 58 6.18 5.04 -6.70
C TRP A 58 4.93 5.93 -6.60
N ARG A 59 5.07 7.14 -6.04
CA ARG A 59 3.97 8.11 -5.98
C ARG A 59 3.59 8.60 -7.37
N MET A 60 4.59 8.84 -8.22
CA MET A 60 4.37 9.23 -9.62
C MET A 60 3.77 8.09 -10.43
N TRP A 61 4.26 6.86 -10.23
CA TRP A 61 3.70 5.65 -10.83
C TRP A 61 2.23 5.48 -10.46
N LEU A 62 1.88 5.58 -9.17
CA LEU A 62 0.49 5.56 -8.74
C LEU A 62 -0.33 6.65 -9.40
N ALA A 63 0.16 7.89 -9.40
CA ALA A 63 -0.55 8.99 -10.05
C ALA A 63 -0.81 8.70 -11.54
N VAL A 64 0.20 8.19 -12.27
CA VAL A 64 0.08 7.81 -13.68
C VAL A 64 -0.92 6.67 -13.87
N GLU A 65 -0.90 5.66 -12.99
CA GLU A 65 -1.84 4.53 -13.06
C GLU A 65 -3.27 4.99 -12.81
N PHE A 66 -3.50 5.88 -11.83
CA PHE A 66 -4.81 6.49 -11.57
C PHE A 66 -5.29 7.39 -12.72
N ILE A 67 -4.39 8.10 -13.40
CA ILE A 67 -4.73 8.92 -14.57
C ILE A 67 -5.12 8.04 -15.76
N LYS A 68 -4.46 6.89 -15.95
CA LYS A 68 -4.74 5.95 -17.04
C LYS A 68 -5.94 5.06 -16.77
N ALA A 69 -6.28 4.83 -15.50
CA ALA A 69 -7.36 3.95 -15.09
C ALA A 69 -8.74 4.58 -15.27
N SER A 70 -9.75 3.74 -15.51
CA SER A 70 -11.14 4.19 -15.45
C SER A 70 -11.55 4.54 -14.02
N ILE A 71 -12.57 5.37 -13.86
CA ILE A 71 -13.12 5.72 -12.53
C ILE A 71 -13.46 4.46 -11.71
N GLU A 72 -14.02 3.44 -12.36
CA GLU A 72 -14.35 2.16 -11.70
C GLU A 72 -13.10 1.40 -11.25
N LYS A 73 -12.02 1.41 -12.04
CA LYS A 73 -10.74 0.82 -11.63
C LYS A 73 -10.10 1.62 -10.49
N CYS A 74 -10.13 2.96 -10.55
CA CYS A 74 -9.65 3.83 -9.47
C CYS A 74 -10.36 3.58 -8.15
N LYS A 75 -11.69 3.39 -8.16
CA LYS A 75 -12.45 3.03 -6.96
C LYS A 75 -11.97 1.72 -6.35
N ARG A 76 -11.77 0.68 -7.16
CA ARG A 76 -11.28 -0.63 -6.69
C ARG A 76 -9.88 -0.52 -6.08
N ILE A 77 -8.99 0.20 -6.72
CA ILE A 77 -7.62 0.43 -6.23
C ILE A 77 -7.66 1.21 -4.90
N ALA A 78 -8.47 2.28 -4.82
CA ALA A 78 -8.60 3.07 -3.59
C ALA A 78 -9.18 2.26 -2.42
N VAL A 79 -10.18 1.41 -2.68
CA VAL A 79 -10.73 0.48 -1.67
C VAL A 79 -9.67 -0.53 -1.22
N ALA A 80 -8.90 -1.10 -2.16
CA ALA A 80 -7.84 -2.04 -1.82
C ALA A 80 -6.78 -1.39 -0.91
N PHE A 81 -6.32 -0.19 -1.24
CA PHE A 81 -5.40 0.56 -0.37
C PHE A 81 -6.00 0.90 0.99
N TRP A 82 -7.28 1.26 1.03
CA TRP A 82 -7.96 1.53 2.29
C TRP A 82 -8.00 0.30 3.20
N VAL A 83 -8.32 -0.87 2.64
CA VAL A 83 -8.30 -2.14 3.37
C VAL A 83 -6.89 -2.50 3.84
N ILE A 84 -5.88 -2.37 2.98
CA ILE A 84 -4.48 -2.65 3.32
C ILE A 84 -3.96 -1.74 4.45
N TRP A 85 -4.37 -0.46 4.46
CA TRP A 85 -3.93 0.51 5.47
C TRP A 85 -4.70 0.44 6.80
N PHE A 86 -5.95 -0.02 6.74
CA PHE A 86 -6.84 -0.08 7.91
C PHE A 86 -6.71 -1.39 8.69
N ASN A 87 -6.28 -2.46 8.03
CA ASN A 87 -5.91 -3.72 8.69
C ASN A 87 -4.67 -3.52 9.58
#